data_AF-A0A0M9AN50-F1
#
_entry.id   AF-A0A0M9AN50-F1
#
_cell.length_a   1.000
_cell.length_b   1.000
_cell.length_c   1.000
_cell.angle_alpha   90.00
_cell.angle_beta   90.00
_cell.angle_gamma   90.00
#
_symmetry.space_group_name_H-M   'P 1'
#
loop_
_entity.id
_entity.type
_entity.pdbx_description
1 polymer ?
#
loop_
_entity_poly.entity_id
_entity_poly.type
_entity_poly.pdbx_seq_one_letter_code
_entity_poly.pdbx_strand_id
1 'polypeptide(L)'
;MATLQAATTSTDAIVSDPQAVRELCENYCFGTLDWEVTEDGELTIWGYDDFEVYEARENGLPDYEGGIVTHEFLRELADHLEANEELDIQTAGFTKCRFPVLAKRYVVRDGEVLHADLSSPDPIDG
;
A
#
# COMPACT_ATOMS: atom_id res chain seq x y z
N MET A 1 17.13 -0.50 -18.26
CA MET A 1 15.92 -0.90 -17.50
C MET A 1 14.71 -0.20 -18.11
N ALA A 2 13.55 -0.84 -18.18
CA ALA A 2 12.31 -0.14 -18.52
C ALA A 2 11.68 0.32 -17.21
N THR A 3 11.46 1.63 -17.06
CA THR A 3 10.80 2.20 -15.89
C THR A 3 9.32 1.81 -15.93
N LEU A 4 8.82 1.21 -14.84
CA LEU A 4 7.40 1.00 -14.64
C LEU A 4 6.71 2.38 -14.58
N GLN A 5 5.59 2.52 -15.27
CA GLN A 5 4.74 3.70 -15.17
C GLN A 5 3.47 3.27 -14.46
N ALA A 6 3.40 3.51 -13.16
CA ALA A 6 2.26 3.17 -12.31
C ALA A 6 1.79 4.38 -11.53
N ALA A 7 0.53 4.32 -11.09
CA ALA A 7 -0.03 5.23 -10.11
C ALA A 7 -0.71 4.39 -9.02
N THR A 8 -0.53 4.83 -7.79
CA THR A 8 -1.16 4.27 -6.60
C THR A 8 -2.02 5.35 -5.93
N THR A 9 -3.18 4.97 -5.44
CA THR A 9 -4.06 5.80 -4.62
C THR A 9 -4.78 4.92 -3.61
N SER A 10 -5.08 5.47 -2.44
CA SER A 10 -5.99 4.86 -1.48
C SER A 10 -7.32 5.60 -1.40
N THR A 11 -8.33 4.97 -0.79
CA THR A 11 -9.40 5.71 -0.09
C THR A 11 -8.84 6.37 1.17
N ASP A 12 -9.61 7.29 1.73
CA ASP A 12 -9.36 7.80 3.08
C ASP A 12 -9.87 6.75 4.09
N ALA A 13 -9.14 6.51 5.18
CA ALA A 13 -9.59 5.64 6.27
C ALA A 13 -9.25 6.26 7.63
N ILE A 14 -10.18 6.20 8.57
CA ILE A 14 -9.94 6.73 9.92
C ILE A 14 -9.12 5.75 10.75
N VAL A 15 -8.05 6.26 11.36
CA VAL A 15 -7.20 5.49 12.29
C VAL A 15 -7.49 5.87 13.74
N SER A 16 -7.47 4.86 14.60
CA SER A 16 -7.75 4.97 16.03
C SER A 16 -6.65 5.68 16.83
N ASP A 17 -5.40 5.61 16.36
CA ASP A 17 -4.25 6.33 16.95
C ASP A 17 -3.40 6.95 15.82
N PRO A 18 -3.68 8.21 15.45
CA PRO A 18 -2.95 8.91 14.40
C PRO A 18 -1.44 9.00 14.63
N GLN A 19 -1.00 9.11 15.88
CA GLN A 19 0.43 9.22 16.19
C GLN A 19 1.12 7.87 16.02
N ALA A 20 0.52 6.79 16.50
CA ALA A 20 1.06 5.44 16.32
C ALA A 20 1.15 5.06 14.83
N VAL A 21 0.15 5.44 14.02
CA VAL A 21 0.18 5.17 12.57
C VAL A 21 1.25 6.00 11.87
N ARG A 22 1.47 7.26 12.26
CA ARG A 22 2.60 8.05 11.73
C ARG A 22 3.94 7.38 12.03
N GLU A 23 4.15 6.96 13.27
CA GLU A 23 5.37 6.25 13.67
C GLU A 23 5.53 4.92 12.92
N LEU A 24 4.42 4.20 12.71
CA LEU A 24 4.40 2.99 11.88
C LEU A 24 4.86 3.31 10.46
N CYS A 25 4.23 4.28 9.78
CA CYS A 25 4.59 4.65 8.41
C CYS A 25 6.03 5.18 8.29
N GLU A 26 6.57 5.86 9.32
CA GLU A 26 7.97 6.32 9.36
C GLU A 26 8.99 5.18 9.48
N ASN A 27 8.62 4.02 10.06
CA ASN A 27 9.48 2.85 10.17
C ASN A 27 9.60 2.05 8.85
N TYR A 28 8.72 2.33 7.90
CA TYR A 28 8.72 1.70 6.59
C TYR A 28 9.04 2.70 5.47
N CYS A 29 9.45 2.19 4.30
CA CYS A 29 9.73 2.97 3.13
C CYS A 29 8.76 2.60 2.00
N PHE A 30 8.03 3.60 1.50
CA PHE A 30 7.04 3.47 0.43
C PHE A 30 7.62 3.83 -0.95
N GLY A 31 8.95 3.80 -1.06
CA GLY A 31 9.67 4.18 -2.27
C GLY A 31 9.44 5.64 -2.63
N THR A 32 8.66 5.89 -3.69
CA THR A 32 8.32 7.24 -4.17
C THR A 32 6.87 7.64 -3.93
N LEU A 33 6.10 6.78 -3.23
CA LEU A 33 4.75 7.11 -2.82
C LEU A 33 4.77 8.02 -1.59
N ASP A 34 3.83 8.94 -1.57
CA ASP A 34 3.52 9.81 -0.45
C ASP A 34 2.44 9.16 0.42
N TRP A 35 2.43 9.52 1.69
CA TRP A 35 1.38 9.17 2.63
C TRP A 35 1.17 10.33 3.61
N GLU A 36 -0.04 10.44 4.14
CA GLU A 36 -0.38 11.43 5.15
C GLU A 36 -1.39 10.84 6.14
N VAL A 37 -1.20 11.15 7.41
CA VAL A 37 -2.21 10.98 8.45
C VAL A 37 -2.61 12.37 8.91
N THR A 38 -3.84 12.79 8.66
CA THR A 38 -4.31 14.14 9.01
C THR A 38 -4.43 14.33 10.53
N GLU A 39 -4.73 15.55 10.99
CA GLU A 39 -5.01 15.81 12.41
C GLU A 39 -6.30 15.11 12.89
N ASP A 40 -7.25 14.89 11.97
CA ASP A 40 -8.50 14.20 12.23
C ASP A 40 -8.36 12.66 12.15
N GLY A 41 -7.16 12.16 11.86
CA GLY A 41 -6.85 10.73 11.81
C GLY A 41 -7.18 10.06 10.48
N GLU A 42 -7.35 10.82 9.40
CA GLU A 42 -7.52 10.25 8.06
C GLU A 42 -6.15 9.84 7.50
N LEU A 43 -5.97 8.54 7.22
CA LEU A 43 -4.81 8.01 6.51
C LEU A 43 -5.08 7.98 5.00
N THR A 44 -4.13 8.49 4.22
CA THR A 44 -4.12 8.43 2.76
C THR A 44 -2.74 8.06 2.22
N ILE A 45 -2.70 7.33 1.10
CA ILE A 45 -1.48 6.91 0.40
C ILE A 45 -1.67 7.16 -1.09
N TRP A 46 -0.71 7.81 -1.74
CA TRP A 46 -0.81 8.10 -3.18
C TRP A 46 0.57 8.30 -3.82
N GLY A 47 0.62 8.26 -5.15
CA GLY A 47 1.85 8.62 -5.88
C GLY A 47 1.97 7.91 -7.22
N TYR A 48 3.15 8.05 -7.83
CA TYR A 48 3.46 7.50 -9.15
C TYR A 48 4.44 6.32 -9.07
N ASP A 49 4.03 5.25 -8.38
CA ASP A 49 4.78 4.01 -8.30
C ASP A 49 3.86 2.81 -8.03
N ASP A 50 4.42 1.61 -8.03
CA ASP A 50 3.78 0.41 -7.49
C ASP A 50 3.68 0.52 -5.95
N PHE A 51 2.61 -0.04 -5.38
CA PHE A 51 2.50 -0.14 -3.92
C PHE A 51 3.35 -1.31 -3.41
N GLU A 52 4.61 -1.01 -3.14
CA GLU A 52 5.56 -1.91 -2.51
C GLU A 52 6.21 -1.21 -1.32
N VAL A 53 6.00 -1.78 -0.14
CA VAL A 53 6.56 -1.31 1.12
C VAL A 53 7.78 -2.13 1.51
N TYR A 54 8.82 -1.45 1.96
CA TYR A 54 10.11 -2.00 2.41
C TYR A 54 10.36 -1.58 3.85
N GLU A 55 11.22 -2.30 4.58
CA GLU A 55 11.78 -1.74 5.82
C GLU A 55 12.60 -0.48 5.51
N ALA A 56 12.49 0.54 6.36
CA ALA A 56 13.31 1.74 6.24
C ALA A 56 14.69 1.50 6.88
N ARG A 57 15.75 1.79 6.14
CA ARG A 57 17.11 1.89 6.71
C ARG A 57 17.24 3.16 7.55
N GLU A 58 18.32 3.27 8.34
CA GLU A 58 18.61 4.45 9.17
C GLU A 58 18.63 5.79 8.39
N ASN A 59 18.82 5.75 7.07
CA ASN A 59 18.81 6.91 6.18
C ASN A 59 17.48 7.13 5.45
N GLY A 60 16.42 6.41 5.80
CA GLY A 60 15.09 6.48 5.19
C GLY A 60 14.98 5.83 3.81
N LEU A 61 16.06 5.23 3.30
CA LEU A 61 16.04 4.50 2.03
C LEU A 61 15.52 3.07 2.23
N PRO A 62 14.90 2.47 1.19
CA PRO A 62 14.37 1.13 1.29
C PRO A 62 15.48 0.09 1.46
N ASP A 63 15.24 -0.89 2.32
CA ASP A 63 16.10 -2.07 2.42
C ASP A 63 15.79 -3.13 1.35
N TYR A 64 16.39 -2.96 0.17
CA TYR A 64 16.23 -3.94 -0.92
C TYR A 64 16.80 -5.33 -0.61
N GLU A 65 17.68 -5.47 0.39
CA GLU A 65 18.23 -6.78 0.77
C GLU A 65 17.24 -7.58 1.64
N GLY A 66 16.49 -6.91 2.51
CA GLY A 66 15.40 -7.49 3.29
C GLY A 66 14.18 -7.88 2.46
N GLY A 67 13.96 -7.20 1.33
CA GLY A 67 12.88 -7.49 0.39
C GLY A 67 11.59 -6.73 0.70
N ILE A 68 10.51 -7.10 0.00
CA ILE A 68 9.20 -6.44 0.10
C ILE A 68 8.46 -7.00 1.32
N VAL A 69 7.98 -6.10 2.19
CA VAL A 69 7.27 -6.40 3.46
C VAL A 69 5.86 -5.80 3.50
N THR A 70 5.22 -5.71 2.33
CA THR A 70 3.91 -5.02 2.19
C THR A 70 2.81 -5.69 3.01
N HIS A 71 2.78 -7.02 3.09
CA HIS A 71 1.74 -7.71 3.86
C HIS A 71 1.95 -7.56 5.37
N GLU A 72 3.20 -7.51 5.82
CA GLU A 72 3.58 -7.28 7.21
C GLU A 72 3.13 -5.90 7.66
N PHE A 73 3.50 -4.86 6.91
CA PHE A 73 3.04 -3.49 7.15
C PHE A 73 1.51 -3.39 7.20
N LEU A 74 0.80 -3.95 6.21
CA LEU A 74 -0.67 -3.86 6.15
C LEU A 74 -1.35 -4.61 7.30
N ARG A 75 -0.76 -5.71 7.80
CA ARG A 75 -1.29 -6.44 8.96
C ARG A 75 -1.11 -5.64 10.24
N GLU A 76 0.04 -5.00 10.44
CA GLU A 76 0.24 -4.10 11.58
C GLU A 76 -0.72 -2.91 11.51
N LEU A 77 -0.88 -2.31 10.33
CA LEU A 77 -1.82 -1.21 10.10
C LEU A 77 -3.27 -1.60 10.39
N ALA A 78 -3.67 -2.86 10.11
CA ALA A 78 -5.04 -3.33 10.29
C ALA A 78 -5.53 -3.19 11.74
N ASP A 79 -4.63 -3.33 12.72
CA ASP A 79 -4.94 -3.17 14.15
C ASP A 79 -5.16 -1.71 14.56
N HIS A 80 -4.84 -0.76 13.67
CA HIS A 80 -4.95 0.68 13.92
C HIS A 80 -6.14 1.35 13.24
N LEU A 81 -6.83 0.69 12.30
CA LEU A 81 -8.06 1.24 11.70
C LEU A 81 -9.20 1.30 12.73
N GLU A 82 -10.05 2.34 12.65
CA GLU A 82 -11.28 2.35 13.44
C GLU A 82 -12.24 1.24 13.00
N ALA A 83 -13.18 0.89 13.89
CA ALA A 83 -14.12 -0.17 13.63
C ALA A 83 -15.03 0.16 12.43
N ASN A 84 -15.11 -0.78 11.48
CA ASN A 84 -15.83 -0.66 10.20
C ASN A 84 -15.21 0.30 9.17
N GLU A 85 -13.99 0.81 9.41
CA GLU A 85 -13.23 1.52 8.39
C GLU A 85 -12.59 0.54 7.40
N GLU A 86 -12.40 1.01 6.17
CA GLU A 86 -11.78 0.25 5.08
C GLU A 86 -10.76 1.14 4.36
N LEU A 87 -9.49 0.71 4.38
CA LEU A 87 -8.46 1.30 3.55
C LEU A 87 -8.30 0.48 2.27
N ASP A 88 -8.71 1.04 1.14
CA ASP A 88 -8.62 0.41 -0.18
C ASP A 88 -7.53 1.08 -1.01
N ILE A 89 -6.42 0.37 -1.22
CA ILE A 89 -5.24 0.83 -1.95
C ILE A 89 -5.23 0.18 -3.33
N GLN A 90 -5.23 0.99 -4.38
CA GLN A 90 -5.29 0.54 -5.76
C GLN A 90 -4.08 1.05 -6.54
N THR A 91 -3.46 0.14 -7.29
CA THR A 91 -2.35 0.44 -8.19
C THR A 91 -2.72 0.04 -9.61
N ALA A 92 -2.45 0.90 -10.58
CA ALA A 92 -2.56 0.58 -11.99
C ALA A 92 -1.35 1.13 -12.77
N GLY A 93 -0.84 0.36 -13.73
CA GLY A 93 0.34 0.76 -14.48
C GLY A 93 0.69 -0.13 -15.66
N PHE A 94 1.79 0.19 -16.33
CA PHE A 94 2.32 -0.61 -17.43
C PHE A 94 3.82 -0.36 -17.63
N THR A 95 4.49 -1.28 -18.30
CA THR A 95 5.88 -1.09 -18.75
C THR A 95 5.95 -1.06 -20.28
N LYS A 96 6.18 0.13 -20.85
CA LYS A 96 6.49 0.38 -22.27
C LYS A 96 5.57 -0.31 -23.30
N CYS A 97 4.27 -0.42 -23.05
CA CYS A 97 3.28 -1.08 -23.94
C CYS A 97 3.69 -2.47 -24.48
N ARG A 98 4.67 -3.14 -23.85
CA ARG A 98 5.27 -4.41 -24.30
C ARG A 98 5.24 -5.48 -23.22
N PHE A 99 4.92 -5.08 -22.00
CA PHE A 99 4.69 -5.95 -20.87
C PHE A 99 3.21 -5.89 -20.48
N PRO A 100 2.69 -6.93 -19.80
CA PRO A 100 1.35 -6.92 -19.24
C PRO A 100 1.08 -5.65 -18.43
N VAL A 101 -0.19 -5.27 -18.39
CA VAL A 101 -0.68 -4.23 -17.48
C VAL A 101 -0.45 -4.70 -16.05
N LEU A 102 -0.07 -3.78 -15.17
CA LEU A 102 -0.10 -3.94 -13.74
C LEU A 102 -1.46 -3.44 -13.24
N ALA A 103 -2.18 -4.28 -12.52
CA ALA A 103 -3.22 -3.81 -11.62
C ALA A 103 -3.17 -4.66 -10.36
N LYS A 104 -3.11 -4.00 -9.21
CA LYS A 104 -3.09 -4.59 -7.88
C LYS A 104 -4.04 -3.81 -6.99
N ARG A 105 -4.64 -4.49 -6.03
CA ARG A 105 -5.50 -3.90 -5.01
C ARG A 105 -5.24 -4.58 -3.68
N TYR A 106 -5.06 -3.78 -2.65
CA TYR A 106 -5.04 -4.20 -1.25
C TYR A 106 -6.22 -3.56 -0.53
N VAL A 107 -6.93 -4.35 0.27
CA VAL A 107 -8.00 -3.85 1.14
C VAL A 107 -7.70 -4.26 2.57
N VAL A 108 -7.64 -3.29 3.47
CA VAL A 108 -7.48 -3.51 4.91
C VAL A 108 -8.79 -3.14 5.59
N ARG A 109 -9.40 -4.09 6.29
CA ARG A 109 -10.66 -3.91 7.04
C ARG A 109 -10.84 -5.03 8.05
N ASP A 110 -11.54 -4.75 9.14
CA ASP A 110 -11.92 -5.75 10.15
C ASP A 110 -10.73 -6.62 10.65
N GLY A 111 -9.52 -6.05 10.71
CA GLY A 111 -8.29 -6.77 11.09
C GLY A 111 -7.73 -7.72 10.02
N GLU A 112 -8.32 -7.74 8.82
CA GLU A 112 -7.90 -8.57 7.69
C GLU A 112 -7.23 -7.76 6.58
N VAL A 113 -6.35 -8.42 5.82
CA VAL A 113 -5.72 -7.87 4.61
C VAL A 113 -6.11 -8.75 3.42
N LEU A 114 -6.81 -8.16 2.46
CA LEU A 114 -7.23 -8.80 1.22
C LEU A 114 -6.38 -8.28 0.06
N HIS A 115 -6.09 -9.14 -0.92
CA HIS A 115 -5.27 -8.81 -2.08
C HIS A 115 -5.89 -9.37 -3.37
N ALA A 116 -5.86 -8.57 -4.44
CA ALA A 116 -6.20 -9.01 -5.79
C ALA A 116 -5.24 -8.38 -6.82
N ASP A 117 -4.89 -9.13 -7.85
CA ASP A 117 -4.08 -8.65 -8.97
C ASP A 117 -4.53 -9.30 -10.31
N LEU A 118 -3.85 -8.97 -11.40
CA LEU A 118 -4.12 -9.54 -12.72
C LEU A 118 -3.52 -10.94 -12.94
N SER A 119 -2.95 -11.58 -11.92
CA SER A 119 -2.24 -12.87 -12.10
C SER A 119 -3.19 -14.05 -12.33
N SER A 120 -4.43 -13.95 -11.85
CA SER A 120 -5.36 -15.08 -11.78
C SER A 120 -6.68 -14.77 -12.48
N PRO A 121 -7.01 -15.47 -13.58
CA PRO A 121 -8.34 -15.37 -14.19
C PRO A 121 -9.32 -16.28 -13.45
N ASP A 122 -10.09 -15.73 -12.52
CA ASP A 122 -11.23 -16.44 -11.96
C ASP A 122 -12.37 -16.54 -12.99
N PRO A 123 -13.08 -17.68 -13.08
CA PRO A 123 -14.26 -17.80 -13.92
C PRO A 123 -15.38 -16.93 -13.35
N ILE A 124 -16.10 -16.22 -14.23
CA ILE A 124 -17.21 -15.31 -13.84
C ILE A 124 -18.36 -16.06 -13.15
N ASP A 125 -18.51 -17.37 -13.39
CA ASP A 125 -19.66 -18.19 -12.94
C ASP A 125 -19.23 -19.41 -12.08
N GLY A 126 -18.26 -19.23 -11.17
CA GLY A 126 -17.79 -20.27 -10.24
C GLY A 126 -18.79 -20.66 -9.15
#